data_AF-B7QZZ9-F1
#
_entry.id   AF-B7QZZ9-F1
#
_cell.length_a   1.000
_cell.length_b   1.000
_cell.length_c   1.000
_cell.angle_alpha   90.00
_cell.angle_beta   90.00
_cell.angle_gamma   90.00
#
_symmetry.space_group_name_H-M   'P 1'
#
loop_
_entity.id
_entity.type
_entity.pdbx_description
1 polymer ?
#
loop_
_entity_poly.entity_id
_entity_poly.type
_entity_poly.pdbx_seq_one_letter_code
_entity_poly.pdbx_strand_id
1 'polypeptide(L)'
;MRKIWMGVGLIALLIGTVFGLAAAWRGQPGPSPYAAVDSQQLNGTVSTYYSDLSQDEIDGLLYMVEEEKLARDVYITLYNLTGLQVFDNIAKSEQRHMDAVLSLIEKYNLTAPDTLDQVGVFQNEELQNLYDQLVQMGSQSTEDALKVGALIEETDIKDLEDWIAKTDNEDIKTVYSNLMAGSENHLRAFVGQLERLGVDYTAQVLPQEQVDEILSSEWSHGKGMGMGAAQEMRKNGMRGGDAPGHGNGMCDGQMEMKKGGHGGHGKEHTCGCEDRAFRGHR
;
A
#
# COMPACT_ATOMS: atom_id res chain seq x y z
N MET A 1 15.28 -24.78 -24.34
CA MET A 1 14.44 -24.14 -25.39
C MET A 1 13.97 -22.81 -24.83
N ARG A 2 14.53 -21.69 -25.29
CA ARG A 2 14.07 -20.35 -24.92
C ARG A 2 12.69 -20.14 -25.54
N LYS A 3 11.62 -20.31 -24.76
CA LYS A 3 10.29 -19.84 -25.17
C LYS A 3 10.37 -18.32 -25.15
N ILE A 4 10.65 -17.74 -26.30
CA ILE A 4 10.62 -16.29 -26.49
C ILE A 4 9.19 -15.88 -26.13
N TRP A 5 9.06 -15.05 -25.10
CA TRP A 5 7.83 -14.40 -24.67
C TRP A 5 7.35 -13.45 -25.78
N MET A 6 6.90 -14.00 -26.91
CA MET A 6 6.37 -13.21 -28.04
C MET A 6 5.06 -12.49 -27.68
N GLY A 7 4.46 -12.76 -26.51
CA GLY A 7 3.32 -12.03 -25.97
C GLY A 7 3.68 -10.77 -25.17
N VAL A 8 4.82 -10.74 -24.48
CA VAL A 8 5.20 -9.59 -23.61
C VAL A 8 5.55 -8.34 -24.41
N GLY A 9 6.18 -8.49 -25.58
CA GLY A 9 6.50 -7.33 -26.44
C GLY A 9 5.26 -6.64 -27.02
N LEU A 10 4.12 -7.34 -27.13
CA LEU A 10 2.84 -6.76 -27.52
C LEU A 10 2.12 -6.15 -26.32
N ILE A 11 2.29 -6.70 -25.11
CA ILE A 11 1.66 -6.19 -23.89
C ILE A 11 2.37 -4.94 -23.38
N ALA A 12 3.70 -4.89 -23.35
CA ALA A 12 4.44 -3.66 -23.04
C ALA A 12 4.14 -2.54 -24.07
N LEU A 13 3.90 -2.91 -25.34
CA LEU A 13 3.50 -1.98 -26.38
C LEU A 13 2.03 -1.58 -26.27
N LEU A 14 1.13 -2.46 -25.80
CA LEU A 14 -0.27 -2.13 -25.54
C LEU A 14 -0.40 -1.23 -24.30
N ILE A 15 0.21 -1.61 -23.17
CA ILE A 15 0.30 -0.82 -21.92
C ILE A 15 0.90 0.57 -22.21
N GLY A 16 2.03 0.63 -22.94
CA GLY A 16 2.62 1.90 -23.37
C GLY A 16 1.83 2.71 -24.42
N THR A 17 0.83 2.10 -25.09
CA THR A 17 -0.06 2.81 -26.03
C THR A 17 -1.42 3.20 -25.44
N VAL A 18 -1.78 2.71 -24.25
CA VAL A 18 -3.01 3.15 -23.54
C VAL A 18 -2.90 4.65 -23.19
N PHE A 19 -1.69 5.14 -22.92
CA PHE A 19 -1.44 6.57 -22.65
C PHE A 19 -1.51 7.51 -23.86
N GLY A 20 -1.72 6.99 -25.08
CA GLY A 20 -2.04 7.81 -26.25
C GLY A 20 -3.54 8.13 -26.40
N LEU A 21 -4.41 7.42 -25.68
CA LEU A 21 -5.86 7.45 -25.88
C LEU A 21 -6.67 7.44 -24.56
N ALA A 22 -6.19 8.11 -23.52
CA ALA A 22 -7.05 8.64 -22.44
C ALA A 22 -8.16 9.60 -22.94
N ALA A 23 -8.38 9.68 -24.26
CA ALA A 23 -9.47 10.42 -24.90
C ALA A 23 -10.85 9.72 -24.77
N ALA A 24 -10.92 8.46 -24.32
CA ALA A 24 -12.19 7.72 -24.28
C ALA A 24 -12.81 7.56 -22.88
N TRP A 25 -12.02 7.57 -21.81
CA TRP A 25 -12.54 7.48 -20.44
C TRP A 25 -12.56 8.86 -19.80
N ARG A 26 -13.65 9.59 -20.03
CA ARG A 26 -13.93 10.84 -19.30
C ARG A 26 -14.78 10.51 -18.10
N GLY A 27 -14.20 10.61 -16.91
CA GLY A 27 -15.01 10.62 -15.69
C GLY A 27 -16.11 11.67 -15.81
N GLN A 28 -17.37 11.30 -15.59
CA GLN A 28 -18.45 12.29 -15.50
C GLN A 28 -18.30 13.00 -14.15
N PRO A 29 -17.98 14.31 -14.11
CA PRO A 29 -18.00 15.04 -12.85
C PRO A 29 -19.42 14.98 -12.27
N GLY A 30 -19.53 14.53 -11.02
CA GLY A 30 -20.80 14.54 -10.30
C GLY A 30 -21.34 15.96 -10.16
N PRO A 31 -22.66 16.15 -9.97
CA PRO A 31 -23.23 17.48 -9.76
C PRO A 31 -22.62 18.15 -8.51
N SER A 32 -22.02 19.32 -8.68
CA SER A 32 -21.46 20.10 -7.57
C SER A 32 -22.59 20.59 -6.64
N PRO A 33 -22.60 20.24 -5.34
CA PRO A 33 -23.54 20.81 -4.37
C PRO A 33 -23.31 22.31 -4.13
N TYR A 34 -22.21 22.88 -4.67
CA TYR A 34 -21.85 24.28 -4.56
C TYR A 34 -22.20 25.13 -5.79
N ALA A 35 -22.70 24.53 -6.87
CA ALA A 35 -23.16 25.28 -8.05
C ALA A 35 -24.35 26.22 -7.75
N ALA A 36 -24.96 26.08 -6.56
CA ALA A 36 -26.09 26.88 -6.10
C ALA A 36 -25.77 27.80 -4.90
N VAL A 37 -24.49 28.10 -4.60
CA VAL A 37 -24.18 29.10 -3.57
C VAL A 37 -24.08 30.47 -4.21
N ASP A 38 -25.15 31.25 -4.03
CA ASP A 38 -25.20 32.68 -4.36
C ASP A 38 -24.04 33.41 -3.66
N SER A 39 -23.16 33.99 -4.47
CA SER A 39 -21.89 34.63 -4.09
C SER A 39 -22.02 35.88 -3.19
N GLN A 40 -23.19 36.14 -2.61
CA GLN A 40 -23.47 37.33 -1.82
C GLN A 40 -23.96 37.04 -0.40
N GLN A 41 -23.41 36.06 0.32
CA GLN A 41 -23.42 36.08 1.79
C GLN A 41 -22.60 34.91 2.33
N LEU A 42 -21.40 35.17 2.85
CA LEU A 42 -20.80 34.43 3.98
C LEU A 42 -19.55 35.17 4.44
N ASN A 43 -19.78 36.10 5.37
CA ASN A 43 -18.74 36.79 6.10
C ASN A 43 -18.32 35.90 7.29
N GLY A 44 -17.20 35.19 7.14
CA GLY A 44 -16.47 34.56 8.25
C GLY A 44 -16.76 33.08 8.52
N THR A 45 -15.67 32.32 8.57
CA THR A 45 -15.49 30.95 9.11
C THR A 45 -15.54 29.81 8.08
N VAL A 46 -14.34 29.44 7.60
CA VAL A 46 -13.94 28.17 6.98
C VAL A 46 -14.73 27.76 5.72
N SER A 47 -14.41 28.41 4.61
CA SER A 47 -14.43 27.73 3.32
C SER A 47 -12.98 27.34 3.04
N THR A 48 -12.62 26.08 3.29
CA THR A 48 -11.44 25.48 2.66
C THR A 48 -11.75 25.45 1.17
N TYR A 49 -11.37 26.51 0.48
CA TYR A 49 -11.47 26.60 -0.96
C TYR A 49 -10.44 25.63 -1.54
N TYR A 50 -10.86 24.40 -1.83
CA TYR A 50 -10.06 23.49 -2.62
C TYR A 50 -9.97 24.07 -4.03
N SER A 51 -8.78 24.01 -4.66
CA SER A 51 -8.70 24.27 -6.09
C SER A 51 -9.58 23.25 -6.82
N ASP A 52 -10.39 23.70 -7.76
CA ASP A 52 -11.12 22.80 -8.65
C ASP A 52 -10.11 21.88 -9.35
N LEU A 53 -10.43 20.59 -9.45
CA LEU A 53 -9.60 19.64 -10.18
C LEU A 53 -9.63 19.95 -11.68
N SER A 54 -8.47 19.84 -12.32
CA SER A 54 -8.37 19.74 -13.77
C SER A 54 -8.98 18.42 -14.27
N GLN A 55 -9.28 18.34 -15.56
CA GLN A 55 -9.78 17.09 -16.15
C GLN A 55 -8.75 15.96 -16.05
N ASP A 56 -7.45 16.26 -16.24
CA ASP A 56 -6.37 15.29 -16.12
C ASP A 56 -6.29 14.71 -14.69
N GLU A 57 -6.55 15.51 -13.66
CA GLU A 57 -6.59 15.04 -12.26
C GLU A 57 -7.82 14.18 -11.97
N ILE A 58 -8.97 14.51 -12.54
CA ILE A 58 -10.19 13.69 -12.42
C ILE A 58 -9.96 12.34 -13.10
N ASP A 59 -9.46 12.35 -14.33
CA ASP A 59 -9.22 11.12 -15.10
C ASP A 59 -8.13 10.27 -14.43
N GLY A 60 -7.07 10.89 -13.91
CA GLY A 60 -6.02 10.20 -13.14
C GLY A 60 -6.54 9.56 -11.86
N LEU A 61 -7.35 10.26 -11.05
CA LEU A 61 -7.90 9.68 -9.81
C LEU A 61 -8.78 8.47 -10.07
N LEU A 62 -9.63 8.53 -11.11
CA LEU A 62 -10.53 7.42 -11.43
C LEU A 62 -9.82 6.27 -12.12
N TYR A 63 -8.78 6.54 -12.91
CA TYR A 63 -7.94 5.49 -13.47
C TYR A 63 -7.15 4.78 -12.38
N MET A 64 -6.42 5.53 -11.54
CA MET A 64 -5.56 4.95 -10.50
C MET A 64 -6.34 4.11 -9.49
N VAL A 65 -7.58 4.47 -9.12
CA VAL A 65 -8.36 3.62 -8.20
C VAL A 65 -8.71 2.26 -8.82
N GLU A 66 -8.96 2.19 -10.13
CA GLU A 66 -9.19 0.92 -10.82
C GLU A 66 -7.89 0.18 -11.15
N GLU A 67 -6.77 0.88 -11.32
CA GLU A 67 -5.45 0.26 -11.52
C GLU A 67 -4.97 -0.43 -10.23
N GLU A 68 -5.06 0.24 -9.08
CA GLU A 68 -4.76 -0.36 -7.76
C GLU A 68 -5.69 -1.55 -7.48
N LYS A 69 -6.96 -1.46 -7.92
CA LYS A 69 -7.90 -2.58 -7.90
C LYS A 69 -7.43 -3.73 -8.80
N LEU A 70 -6.91 -3.44 -9.99
CA LEU A 70 -6.38 -4.44 -10.91
C LEU A 70 -5.23 -5.21 -10.26
N ALA A 71 -4.28 -4.50 -9.65
CA ALA A 71 -3.19 -5.12 -8.91
C ALA A 71 -3.73 -6.02 -7.78
N ARG A 72 -4.61 -5.48 -6.92
CA ARG A 72 -5.27 -6.23 -5.84
C ARG A 72 -5.94 -7.52 -6.34
N ASP A 73 -6.76 -7.40 -7.38
CA ASP A 73 -7.61 -8.49 -7.86
C ASP A 73 -6.80 -9.58 -8.58
N VAL A 74 -5.77 -9.19 -9.34
CA VAL A 74 -4.83 -10.14 -9.93
C VAL A 74 -4.10 -10.88 -8.80
N TYR A 75 -3.65 -10.19 -7.75
CA TYR A 75 -2.94 -10.82 -6.64
C TYR A 75 -3.82 -11.74 -5.82
N ILE A 76 -5.08 -11.38 -5.55
CA ILE A 76 -6.05 -12.29 -4.94
C ILE A 76 -6.21 -13.56 -5.79
N THR A 77 -6.35 -13.40 -7.11
CA THR A 77 -6.54 -14.51 -8.04
C THR A 77 -5.30 -15.42 -8.09
N LEU A 78 -4.10 -14.85 -8.24
CA LEU A 78 -2.86 -15.59 -8.30
C LEU A 78 -2.47 -16.21 -6.94
N TYR A 79 -2.85 -15.59 -5.82
CA TYR A 79 -2.73 -16.22 -4.50
C TYR A 79 -3.57 -17.50 -4.42
N ASN A 80 -4.83 -17.45 -4.85
CA ASN A 80 -5.71 -18.62 -4.83
C ASN A 80 -5.18 -19.78 -5.70
N LEU A 81 -4.45 -19.47 -6.76
CA LEU A 81 -3.86 -20.46 -7.67
C LEU A 81 -2.51 -21.01 -7.15
N THR A 82 -1.66 -20.14 -6.62
CA THR A 82 -0.26 -20.49 -6.30
C THR A 82 -0.02 -20.79 -4.82
N GLY A 83 -0.85 -20.24 -3.93
CA GLY A 83 -0.66 -20.30 -2.48
C GLY A 83 0.54 -19.48 -1.96
N LEU A 84 1.17 -18.64 -2.80
CA LEU A 84 2.33 -17.87 -2.38
C LEU A 84 1.93 -16.63 -1.57
N GLN A 85 2.41 -16.58 -0.32
CA GLN A 85 2.09 -15.52 0.63
C GLN A 85 2.43 -14.09 0.16
N VAL A 86 3.37 -13.94 -0.79
CA VAL A 86 3.72 -12.64 -1.38
C VAL A 86 2.48 -11.98 -2.00
N PHE A 87 1.65 -12.74 -2.71
CA PHE A 87 0.43 -12.21 -3.33
C PHE A 87 -0.61 -11.78 -2.29
N ASP A 88 -0.87 -12.58 -1.26
CA ASP A 88 -1.83 -12.23 -0.20
C ASP A 88 -1.37 -10.98 0.60
N ASN A 89 -0.07 -10.87 0.87
CA ASN A 89 0.47 -9.71 1.58
C ASN A 89 0.36 -8.42 0.75
N ILE A 90 0.70 -8.50 -0.55
CA ILE A 90 0.70 -7.35 -1.45
C ILE A 90 -0.74 -6.97 -1.81
N ALA A 91 -1.66 -7.91 -2.05
CA ALA A 91 -3.09 -7.59 -2.23
C ALA A 91 -3.69 -6.76 -1.07
N LYS A 92 -3.25 -7.01 0.18
CA LYS A 92 -3.64 -6.20 1.34
C LYS A 92 -2.99 -4.82 1.37
N SER A 93 -1.85 -4.66 0.69
CA SER A 93 -1.23 -3.34 0.44
C SER A 93 -2.03 -2.59 -0.63
N GLU A 94 -2.38 -3.25 -1.73
CA GLU A 94 -3.16 -2.63 -2.81
C GLU A 94 -4.54 -2.18 -2.33
N GLN A 95 -5.17 -2.93 -1.42
CA GLN A 95 -6.39 -2.43 -0.78
C GLN A 95 -6.16 -1.09 -0.06
N ARG A 96 -5.02 -0.90 0.61
CA ARG A 96 -4.69 0.36 1.28
C ARG A 96 -4.37 1.47 0.28
N HIS A 97 -3.80 1.14 -0.88
CA HIS A 97 -3.60 2.10 -1.97
C HIS A 97 -4.95 2.55 -2.55
N MET A 98 -5.84 1.61 -2.86
CA MET A 98 -7.22 1.90 -3.27
C MET A 98 -7.94 2.81 -2.27
N ASP A 99 -7.85 2.50 -0.97
CA ASP A 99 -8.48 3.31 0.08
C ASP A 99 -7.92 4.75 0.13
N ALA A 100 -6.62 4.92 -0.17
CA ALA A 100 -5.99 6.23 -0.23
C ALA A 100 -6.47 7.06 -1.44
N VAL A 101 -6.61 6.44 -2.62
CA VAL A 101 -7.17 7.12 -3.80
C VAL A 101 -8.66 7.41 -3.62
N LEU A 102 -9.43 6.48 -3.05
CA LEU A 102 -10.84 6.68 -2.70
C LEU A 102 -11.04 7.87 -1.76
N SER A 103 -10.13 8.05 -0.79
CA SER A 103 -10.18 9.21 0.10
C SER A 103 -10.06 10.54 -0.67
N LEU A 104 -9.31 10.58 -1.78
CA LEU A 104 -9.25 11.76 -2.65
C LEU A 104 -10.51 11.90 -3.51
N ILE A 105 -11.02 10.80 -4.08
CA ILE A 105 -12.29 10.78 -4.84
C ILE A 105 -13.43 11.34 -3.99
N GLU A 106 -13.55 10.89 -2.74
CA GLU A 106 -14.53 11.41 -1.77
C GLU A 106 -14.29 12.88 -1.44
N LYS A 107 -13.03 13.25 -1.14
CA LYS A 107 -12.65 14.63 -0.81
C LYS A 107 -13.04 15.63 -1.91
N TYR A 108 -12.86 15.26 -3.18
CA TYR A 108 -13.21 16.10 -4.33
C TYR A 108 -14.61 15.84 -4.87
N ASN A 109 -15.44 15.05 -4.17
CA ASN A 109 -16.83 14.78 -4.53
C ASN A 109 -16.99 14.20 -5.96
N LEU A 110 -16.06 13.32 -6.34
CA LEU A 110 -16.13 12.53 -7.55
C LEU A 110 -16.96 11.26 -7.32
N THR A 111 -17.47 10.66 -8.39
CA THR A 111 -18.19 9.37 -8.32
C THR A 111 -17.20 8.25 -8.56
N ALA A 112 -16.99 7.39 -7.56
CA ALA A 112 -16.18 6.19 -7.70
C ALA A 112 -16.86 5.16 -8.63
N PRO A 113 -16.10 4.28 -9.31
CA PRO A 113 -16.64 3.12 -10.00
C PRO A 113 -17.49 2.26 -9.06
N ASP A 114 -18.61 1.74 -9.53
CA ASP A 114 -19.54 0.92 -8.74
C ASP A 114 -19.15 -0.56 -8.67
N THR A 115 -18.03 -0.93 -9.29
CA THR A 115 -17.48 -2.28 -9.37
C THR A 115 -16.34 -2.54 -8.39
N LEU A 116 -15.94 -1.56 -7.56
CA LEU A 116 -14.72 -1.62 -6.75
C LEU A 116 -14.66 -2.78 -5.74
N ASP A 117 -15.82 -3.31 -5.33
CA ASP A 117 -15.98 -4.45 -4.41
C ASP A 117 -16.02 -5.82 -5.11
N GLN A 118 -16.06 -5.86 -6.45
CA GLN A 118 -16.15 -7.07 -7.24
C GLN A 118 -14.80 -7.45 -7.85
N VAL A 119 -14.22 -8.55 -7.37
CA VAL A 119 -12.95 -9.08 -7.87
C VAL A 119 -13.07 -9.42 -9.36
N GLY A 120 -12.18 -8.83 -10.16
CA GLY A 120 -12.08 -9.11 -11.60
C GLY A 120 -13.13 -8.43 -12.48
N VAL A 121 -13.90 -7.49 -11.92
CA VAL A 121 -14.90 -6.70 -12.66
C VAL A 121 -14.49 -5.24 -12.66
N PHE A 122 -14.32 -4.63 -13.84
CA PHE A 122 -13.87 -3.24 -14.00
C PHE A 122 -14.88 -2.43 -14.81
N GLN A 123 -15.00 -1.14 -14.49
CA GLN A 123 -15.80 -0.20 -15.27
C GLN A 123 -15.02 0.30 -16.48
N ASN A 124 -13.70 0.45 -16.34
CA ASN A 124 -12.79 0.66 -17.46
C ASN A 124 -12.55 -0.66 -18.24
N GLU A 125 -13.01 -0.69 -19.50
CA GLU A 125 -12.86 -1.85 -20.39
C GLU A 125 -11.40 -2.21 -20.71
N GLU A 126 -10.49 -1.23 -20.71
CA GLU A 126 -9.06 -1.48 -20.95
C GLU A 126 -8.45 -2.23 -19.75
N LEU A 127 -8.78 -1.82 -18.53
CA LEU A 127 -8.38 -2.50 -17.30
C LEU A 127 -9.04 -3.88 -17.17
N GLN A 128 -10.30 -4.04 -17.61
CA GLN A 128 -10.94 -5.36 -17.69
C GLN A 128 -10.14 -6.32 -18.59
N ASN A 129 -9.79 -5.87 -19.80
CA ASN A 129 -9.01 -6.67 -20.75
C ASN A 129 -7.59 -6.96 -20.23
N LEU A 130 -6.99 -6.00 -19.53
CA LEU A 130 -5.67 -6.17 -18.93
C LEU A 130 -5.71 -7.19 -17.80
N TYR A 131 -6.70 -7.13 -16.91
CA TYR A 131 -6.92 -8.12 -15.86
C TYR A 131 -7.01 -9.55 -16.43
N ASP A 132 -7.86 -9.75 -17.46
CA ASP A 132 -8.06 -11.07 -18.07
C ASP A 132 -6.74 -11.62 -18.65
N GLN A 133 -5.95 -10.77 -19.30
CA GLN A 133 -4.65 -11.14 -19.87
C GLN A 133 -3.62 -11.46 -18.78
N LEU A 134 -3.52 -10.64 -17.74
CA LEU A 134 -2.57 -10.84 -16.65
C LEU A 134 -2.88 -12.13 -15.87
N VAL A 135 -4.16 -12.40 -15.59
CA VAL A 135 -4.57 -13.67 -14.97
C VAL A 135 -4.24 -14.85 -15.89
N GLN A 136 -4.53 -14.75 -17.19
CA GLN A 136 -4.21 -15.81 -18.15
C GLN A 136 -2.71 -16.13 -18.19
N MET A 137 -1.85 -15.09 -18.20
CA MET A 137 -0.40 -15.25 -18.17
C MET A 137 0.10 -15.81 -16.84
N GLY A 138 -0.35 -15.23 -15.72
CA GLY A 138 0.11 -15.63 -14.39
C GLY A 138 -0.34 -17.03 -14.01
N SER A 139 -1.43 -17.52 -14.60
CA SER A 139 -1.94 -18.88 -14.38
C SER A 139 -1.10 -19.97 -15.04
N GLN A 140 -0.11 -19.64 -15.87
CA GLN A 140 0.69 -20.64 -16.61
C GLN A 140 1.67 -21.40 -15.71
N SER A 141 2.30 -20.71 -14.76
CA SER A 141 3.22 -21.31 -13.78
C SER A 141 3.48 -20.35 -12.62
N THR A 142 4.07 -20.85 -11.53
CA THR A 142 4.52 -20.01 -10.41
C THR A 142 5.51 -18.93 -10.85
N GLU A 143 6.42 -19.25 -11.78
CA GLU A 143 7.37 -18.27 -12.34
C GLU A 143 6.63 -17.19 -13.13
N ASP A 144 5.65 -17.57 -13.95
CA ASP A 144 4.85 -16.62 -14.74
C ASP A 144 3.98 -15.73 -13.84
N ALA A 145 3.41 -16.28 -12.76
CA ALA A 145 2.66 -15.51 -11.76
C ALA A 145 3.52 -14.41 -11.13
N LEU A 146 4.75 -14.75 -10.71
CA LEU A 146 5.67 -13.79 -10.08
C LEU A 146 6.14 -12.72 -11.07
N LYS A 147 6.33 -13.08 -12.35
CA LYS A 147 6.62 -12.11 -13.42
C LYS A 147 5.44 -11.19 -13.71
N VAL A 148 4.22 -11.69 -13.63
CA VAL A 148 3.00 -10.86 -13.73
C VAL A 148 2.95 -9.87 -12.57
N GLY A 149 3.29 -10.30 -11.35
CA GLY A 149 3.46 -9.39 -10.20
C GLY A 149 4.44 -8.26 -10.51
N ALA A 150 5.67 -8.59 -10.88
CA ALA A 150 6.68 -7.57 -11.21
C ALA A 150 6.27 -6.66 -12.39
N LEU A 151 5.58 -7.20 -13.41
CA LEU A 151 5.08 -6.42 -14.54
C LEU A 151 4.03 -5.39 -14.14
N ILE A 152 3.11 -5.76 -13.23
CA ILE A 152 2.09 -4.84 -12.72
C ILE A 152 2.77 -3.70 -11.97
N GLU A 153 3.74 -3.98 -11.10
CA GLU A 153 4.43 -2.94 -10.34
C GLU A 153 5.25 -1.98 -11.22
N GLU A 154 5.90 -2.48 -12.28
CA GLU A 154 6.56 -1.59 -13.23
C GLU A 154 5.57 -0.69 -13.99
N THR A 155 4.38 -1.22 -14.30
CA THR A 155 3.32 -0.46 -14.98
C THR A 155 2.78 0.63 -14.05
N ASP A 156 2.45 0.28 -12.81
CA ASP A 156 1.93 1.21 -11.82
C ASP A 156 2.93 2.34 -11.52
N ILE A 157 4.23 2.04 -11.37
CA ILE A 157 5.27 3.07 -11.22
C ILE A 157 5.30 4.01 -12.44
N LYS A 158 5.28 3.46 -13.67
CA LYS A 158 5.31 4.25 -14.90
C LYS A 158 4.11 5.19 -15.00
N ASP A 159 2.93 4.70 -14.62
CA ASP A 159 1.66 5.42 -14.71
C ASP A 159 1.61 6.50 -13.63
N LEU A 160 2.04 6.21 -12.40
CA LEU A 160 2.20 7.18 -11.32
C LEU A 160 3.15 8.31 -11.68
N GLU A 161 4.31 8.02 -12.30
CA GLU A 161 5.22 9.07 -12.81
C GLU A 161 4.52 10.00 -13.80
N ASP A 162 3.75 9.43 -14.74
CA ASP A 162 3.04 10.18 -15.78
C ASP A 162 1.90 11.02 -15.21
N TRP A 163 1.18 10.52 -14.20
CA TRP A 163 0.13 11.27 -13.52
C TRP A 163 0.69 12.37 -12.62
N ILE A 164 1.75 12.10 -11.86
CA ILE A 164 2.46 13.11 -11.04
C ILE A 164 2.94 14.27 -11.91
N ALA A 165 3.40 14.00 -13.13
CA ALA A 165 3.86 15.03 -14.06
C ALA A 165 2.73 15.95 -14.60
N LYS A 166 1.46 15.53 -14.50
CA LYS A 166 0.28 16.24 -15.02
C LYS A 166 -0.50 17.04 -13.97
N THR A 167 -0.15 16.92 -12.69
CA THR A 167 -0.87 17.59 -11.59
C THR A 167 0.04 18.59 -10.87
N ASP A 168 -0.52 19.72 -10.44
CA ASP A 168 0.09 20.63 -9.47
C ASP A 168 -0.57 20.56 -8.08
N ASN A 169 -1.58 19.71 -7.92
CA ASN A 169 -2.29 19.48 -6.67
C ASN A 169 -1.46 18.63 -5.70
N GLU A 170 -1.02 19.27 -4.61
CA GLU A 170 -0.13 18.67 -3.61
C GLU A 170 -0.77 17.49 -2.85
N ASP A 171 -2.09 17.45 -2.72
CA ASP A 171 -2.79 16.32 -2.09
C ASP A 171 -2.68 15.07 -2.97
N ILE A 172 -2.90 15.22 -4.28
CA ILE A 172 -2.79 14.14 -5.26
C ILE A 172 -1.34 13.66 -5.34
N LYS A 173 -0.37 14.57 -5.49
CA LYS A 173 1.06 14.22 -5.52
C LYS A 173 1.50 13.47 -4.29
N THR A 174 1.00 13.85 -3.11
CA THR A 174 1.35 13.18 -1.85
C THR A 174 0.87 11.74 -1.85
N VAL A 175 -0.37 11.48 -2.27
CA VAL A 175 -0.90 10.11 -2.37
C VAL A 175 -0.14 9.33 -3.42
N TYR A 176 -0.01 9.82 -4.65
CA TYR A 176 0.69 9.13 -5.74
C TYR A 176 2.16 8.82 -5.41
N SER A 177 2.88 9.74 -4.74
CA SER A 177 4.26 9.47 -4.31
C SER A 177 4.35 8.36 -3.26
N ASN A 178 3.33 8.21 -2.40
CA ASN A 178 3.29 7.14 -1.41
C ASN A 178 2.93 5.79 -2.05
N LEU A 179 2.00 5.80 -3.02
CA LEU A 179 1.67 4.63 -3.85
C LEU A 179 2.93 4.14 -4.56
N MET A 180 3.65 5.04 -5.26
CA MET A 180 4.87 4.72 -6.01
C MET A 180 5.94 4.06 -5.12
N ALA A 181 6.13 4.59 -3.90
CA ALA A 181 7.04 3.96 -2.92
C ALA A 181 6.57 2.57 -2.46
N GLY A 182 5.26 2.33 -2.42
CA GLY A 182 4.64 1.02 -2.22
C GLY A 182 4.95 0.06 -3.38
N SER A 183 4.67 0.48 -4.60
CA SER A 183 4.85 -0.30 -5.83
C SER A 183 6.31 -0.69 -6.05
N GLU A 184 7.26 0.23 -5.76
CA GLU A 184 8.68 -0.11 -5.74
C GLU A 184 9.02 -1.24 -4.75
N ASN A 185 8.40 -1.24 -3.55
CA ASN A 185 8.61 -2.28 -2.55
C ASN A 185 8.01 -3.62 -2.98
N HIS A 186 6.87 -3.58 -3.66
CA HIS A 186 6.24 -4.76 -4.24
C HIS A 186 7.07 -5.33 -5.38
N LEU A 187 7.63 -4.48 -6.24
CA LEU A 187 8.56 -4.88 -7.31
C LEU A 187 9.77 -5.62 -6.72
N ARG A 188 10.41 -5.05 -5.68
CA ARG A 188 11.49 -5.72 -4.93
C ARG A 188 11.04 -7.08 -4.37
N ALA A 189 9.81 -7.15 -3.84
CA ALA A 189 9.28 -8.38 -3.26
C ALA A 189 9.07 -9.48 -4.32
N PHE A 190 8.48 -9.17 -5.47
CA PHE A 190 8.27 -10.12 -6.56
C PHE A 190 9.59 -10.56 -7.20
N VAL A 191 10.48 -9.60 -7.51
CA VAL A 191 11.80 -9.93 -8.07
C VAL A 191 12.62 -10.77 -7.10
N GLY A 192 12.60 -10.46 -5.80
CA GLY A 192 13.26 -11.28 -4.80
C GLY A 192 12.67 -12.70 -4.67
N GLN A 193 11.41 -12.93 -5.06
CA GLN A 193 10.87 -14.30 -5.17
C GLN A 193 11.38 -15.01 -6.44
N LEU A 194 11.46 -14.29 -7.57
CA LEU A 194 12.04 -14.82 -8.81
C LEU A 194 13.51 -15.23 -8.64
N GLU A 195 14.30 -14.40 -7.99
CA GLU A 195 15.71 -14.70 -7.69
C GLU A 195 15.87 -15.95 -6.83
N ARG A 196 14.96 -16.16 -5.86
CA ARG A 196 14.92 -17.39 -5.04
C ARG A 196 14.61 -18.64 -5.86
N LEU A 197 13.94 -18.50 -7.00
CA LEU A 197 13.72 -19.57 -7.98
C LEU A 197 14.89 -19.71 -8.97
N GLY A 198 15.93 -18.87 -8.87
CA GLY A 198 17.04 -18.82 -9.81
C GLY A 198 16.66 -18.19 -11.16
N VAL A 199 15.64 -17.33 -11.16
CA VAL A 199 15.15 -16.62 -12.35
C VAL A 199 15.59 -15.17 -12.27
N ASP A 200 16.40 -14.76 -13.24
CA ASP A 200 16.77 -13.35 -13.42
C ASP A 200 15.57 -12.57 -13.99
N TYR A 201 15.26 -11.42 -13.39
CA TYR A 201 14.23 -10.53 -13.90
C TYR A 201 14.81 -9.53 -14.91
N THR A 202 14.05 -9.22 -15.96
CA THR A 202 14.39 -8.19 -16.95
C THR A 202 13.21 -7.23 -17.03
N ALA A 203 13.49 -5.95 -16.93
CA ALA A 203 12.48 -4.89 -16.99
C ALA A 203 11.68 -4.98 -18.30
N GLN A 204 10.38 -4.76 -18.19
CA GLN A 204 9.44 -4.89 -19.31
C GLN A 204 8.80 -3.56 -19.69
N VAL A 205 8.64 -2.65 -18.72
CA VAL A 205 7.97 -1.35 -18.91
C VAL A 205 8.93 -0.21 -18.59
N LEU A 206 9.58 -0.26 -17.43
CA LEU A 206 10.54 0.76 -17.03
C LEU A 206 11.88 0.54 -17.74
N PRO A 207 12.70 1.60 -17.91
CA PRO A 207 14.10 1.44 -18.29
C PRO A 207 14.81 0.48 -17.33
N GLN A 208 15.62 -0.44 -17.86
CA GLN A 208 16.33 -1.42 -17.04
C GLN A 208 17.18 -0.77 -15.94
N GLU A 209 17.84 0.36 -16.23
CA GLU A 209 18.64 1.10 -15.25
C GLU A 209 17.80 1.58 -14.05
N GLN A 210 16.55 1.99 -14.28
CA GLN A 210 15.64 2.41 -13.23
C GLN A 210 15.22 1.22 -12.36
N VAL A 211 14.90 0.08 -12.98
CA VAL A 211 14.59 -1.15 -12.24
C VAL A 211 15.80 -1.59 -11.41
N ASP A 212 17.01 -1.54 -11.97
CA ASP A 212 18.24 -1.88 -11.25
C ASP A 212 18.48 -0.93 -10.05
N GLU A 213 18.17 0.36 -10.18
CA GLU A 213 18.21 1.32 -9.07
C GLU A 213 17.19 0.97 -7.99
N ILE A 214 15.94 0.71 -8.35
CA ILE A 214 14.87 0.31 -7.42
C ILE A 214 15.26 -0.97 -6.67
N LEU A 215 15.81 -1.97 -7.37
CA LEU A 215 16.19 -3.25 -6.78
C LEU A 215 17.43 -3.17 -5.88
N SER A 216 18.31 -2.20 -6.12
CA SER A 216 19.54 -2.01 -5.32
C SER A 216 19.36 -1.03 -4.14
N SER A 217 18.31 -0.23 -4.13
CA SER A 217 18.00 0.71 -3.04
C SER A 217 17.42 0.02 -1.79
N GLU A 218 17.63 0.58 -0.60
CA GLU A 218 16.99 0.08 0.63
C GLU A 218 15.44 0.21 0.59
N TRP A 219 14.75 -0.62 1.37
CA TRP A 219 13.30 -0.63 1.49
C TRP A 219 12.76 0.73 1.96
N SER A 220 12.02 1.42 1.09
CA SER A 220 11.45 2.73 1.39
C SER A 220 10.30 2.59 2.39
N HIS A 221 10.46 3.12 3.60
CA HIS A 221 9.34 3.32 4.51
C HIS A 221 8.71 4.66 4.15
N GLY A 222 7.46 4.67 3.66
CA GLY A 222 6.72 5.90 3.32
C GLY A 222 6.95 7.00 4.35
N LYS A 223 7.32 8.20 3.89
CA LYS A 223 7.79 9.29 4.74
C LYS A 223 6.71 9.75 5.73
N GLY A 224 6.73 9.16 6.93
CA GLY A 224 6.22 9.79 8.13
C GLY A 224 7.16 10.93 8.52
N MET A 225 6.68 12.17 8.41
CA MET A 225 7.36 13.35 8.95
C MET A 225 7.50 13.25 10.49
N GLY A 226 8.74 13.34 11.00
CA GLY A 226 9.10 13.56 12.42
C GLY A 226 9.52 12.28 13.15
N MET A 227 10.65 12.15 13.86
CA MET A 227 11.60 13.09 14.45
C MET A 227 12.98 12.39 14.49
N GLY A 228 13.93 12.85 13.67
CA GLY A 228 15.29 12.31 13.63
C GLY A 228 16.33 13.37 13.96
N ALA A 229 16.42 13.78 15.23
CA ALA A 229 17.52 14.62 15.72
C ALA A 229 17.83 14.32 17.19
N ALA A 230 18.34 13.12 17.49
CA ALA A 230 18.97 12.85 18.79
C ALA A 230 19.86 11.61 18.77
N GLN A 231 20.85 11.52 17.88
CA GLN A 231 21.93 10.54 18.10
C GLN A 231 23.27 10.95 17.52
N GLU A 232 23.81 12.08 17.96
CA GLU A 232 25.26 12.30 17.81
C GLU A 232 25.83 13.29 18.83
N MET A 233 25.78 12.98 20.13
CA MET A 233 26.76 13.48 21.11
C MET A 233 26.74 12.60 22.36
N ARG A 234 27.69 11.65 22.46
CA ARG A 234 28.32 11.20 23.72
C ARG A 234 29.37 10.10 23.46
N LYS A 235 30.50 10.50 22.88
CA LYS A 235 31.77 9.76 22.97
C LYS A 235 32.86 10.73 23.49
N ASN A 236 33.02 10.77 24.81
CA ASN A 236 34.31 10.87 25.53
C ASN A 236 34.07 11.36 26.97
N GLY A 237 34.59 10.60 27.95
CA GLY A 237 34.66 11.06 29.34
C GLY A 237 34.82 9.97 30.39
N MET A 238 36.03 9.38 30.45
CA MET A 238 36.74 8.85 31.63
C MET A 238 35.98 8.23 32.83
N ARG A 239 36.21 6.93 33.02
CA ARG A 239 36.97 6.29 34.12
C ARG A 239 36.59 6.62 35.59
N GLY A 240 36.09 5.60 36.30
CA GLY A 240 36.47 5.31 37.69
C GLY A 240 35.33 5.03 38.67
N GLY A 241 35.45 3.94 39.43
CA GLY A 241 34.89 3.85 40.79
C GLY A 241 34.01 2.64 41.07
N ASP A 242 34.51 1.77 41.94
CA ASP A 242 33.90 0.58 42.52
C ASP A 242 32.59 0.81 43.32
N ALA A 243 31.85 -0.29 43.46
CA ALA A 243 30.61 -0.67 44.20
C ALA A 243 30.33 -0.03 45.60
N PRO A 244 29.29 -0.43 46.39
CA PRO A 244 28.16 -1.36 46.17
C PRO A 244 26.76 -0.87 46.67
N GLY A 245 25.71 -1.60 46.26
CA GLY A 245 24.53 -2.00 47.05
C GLY A 245 23.64 -0.97 47.75
N HIS A 246 22.33 -0.98 47.45
CA HIS A 246 21.26 -1.01 48.46
C HIS A 246 19.91 -1.33 47.78
N GLY A 247 19.22 -2.34 48.31
CA GLY A 247 17.82 -2.60 48.00
C GLY A 247 16.90 -1.67 48.78
N ASN A 248 15.68 -1.52 48.28
CA ASN A 248 14.47 -1.46 49.07
C ASN A 248 13.26 -1.66 48.16
N GLY A 249 12.45 -2.66 48.48
CA GLY A 249 11.09 -2.76 47.99
C GLY A 249 10.16 -1.89 48.84
N MET A 250 9.05 -1.47 48.25
CA MET A 250 7.82 -1.17 48.98
C MET A 250 6.64 -1.38 48.04
N CYS A 251 5.86 -2.40 48.37
CA CYS A 251 4.48 -2.54 47.94
C CYS A 251 3.64 -1.65 48.87
N ASP A 252 2.77 -0.80 48.31
CA ASP A 252 1.64 -0.26 49.06
C ASP A 252 0.37 -0.58 48.28
N GLY A 253 -0.45 -1.43 48.91
CA GLY A 253 -1.85 -1.60 48.57
C GLY A 253 -2.70 -0.73 49.48
N GLN A 254 -3.75 -0.12 48.93
CA GLN A 254 -4.92 0.24 49.71
C GLN A 254 -6.17 -0.29 49.01
N MET A 255 -6.78 -1.28 49.67
CA MET A 255 -8.19 -1.63 49.55
C MET A 255 -9.03 -0.59 50.29
N GLU A 256 -10.20 -0.23 49.73
CA GLU A 256 -11.49 -0.17 50.44
C GLU A 256 -12.60 -0.16 49.37
N MET A 257 -13.39 -1.23 49.21
CA MET A 257 -14.55 -1.71 50.00
C MET A 257 -15.92 -1.19 49.51
N LYS A 258 -16.60 -2.08 48.77
CA LYS A 258 -17.99 -2.55 48.91
C LYS A 258 -19.17 -1.57 48.81
N LYS A 259 -20.12 -1.95 47.93
CA LYS A 259 -21.48 -2.50 48.19
C LYS A 259 -22.23 -2.58 46.84
N GLY A 260 -22.96 -3.62 46.42
CA GLY A 260 -23.32 -4.91 46.99
C GLY A 260 -24.45 -5.55 46.15
N GLY A 261 -24.47 -6.89 46.08
CA GLY A 261 -25.63 -7.76 45.76
C GLY A 261 -25.94 -8.00 44.27
N HIS A 262 -26.28 -9.20 43.78
CA HIS A 262 -26.56 -10.50 44.39
C HIS A 262 -26.62 -11.55 43.25
N GLY A 263 -26.21 -12.81 43.49
CA GLY A 263 -26.74 -13.97 42.75
C GLY A 263 -25.77 -14.98 42.13
N GLY A 264 -25.27 -15.92 42.94
CA GLY A 264 -25.45 -17.36 42.66
C GLY A 264 -24.53 -18.11 41.68
N HIS A 265 -23.67 -18.94 42.27
CA HIS A 265 -23.19 -20.27 41.82
C HIS A 265 -22.17 -20.41 40.65
N GLY A 266 -20.89 -20.48 41.04
CA GLY A 266 -20.15 -21.74 41.12
C GLY A 266 -19.54 -22.33 39.84
N LYS A 267 -18.21 -22.22 39.71
CA LYS A 267 -17.23 -23.33 39.77
C LYS A 267 -15.82 -22.81 39.54
N GLU A 268 -14.91 -23.27 40.39
CA GLU A 268 -13.49 -22.92 40.47
C GLU A 268 -12.69 -23.51 39.29
N HIS A 269 -11.82 -22.70 38.70
CA HIS A 269 -10.59 -23.16 38.05
C HIS A 269 -9.46 -22.20 38.47
N THR A 270 -8.60 -22.68 39.36
CA THR A 270 -7.40 -21.97 39.79
C THR A 270 -6.30 -22.12 38.75
N CYS A 271 -5.76 -20.99 38.32
CA CYS A 271 -4.56 -20.89 37.49
C CYS A 271 -3.35 -20.90 38.44
N GLY A 272 -2.61 -22.01 38.47
CA GLY A 272 -1.39 -22.16 39.27
C GLY A 272 -0.16 -21.79 38.47
N CYS A 273 0.46 -20.66 38.80
CA CYS A 273 1.83 -20.33 38.42
C CYS A 273 2.73 -20.75 39.59
N GLU A 274 3.48 -21.85 39.47
CA GLU A 274 4.47 -22.25 40.47
C GLU A 274 5.87 -21.80 40.03
N ASP A 275 6.38 -20.78 40.71
CA ASP A 275 7.81 -20.45 40.79
C ASP A 275 8.56 -21.56 41.51
N ARG A 276 9.60 -22.11 40.89
CA ARG A 276 10.51 -23.07 41.52
C ARG A 276 11.87 -22.44 41.75
N ALA A 277 12.12 -22.06 43.01
CA ALA A 277 13.40 -21.58 43.49
C ALA A 277 14.46 -22.69 43.63
N PHE A 278 15.70 -22.26 43.43
CA PHE A 278 17.00 -22.88 43.72
C PHE A 278 17.08 -23.80 44.95
N ARG A 279 17.82 -24.92 44.81
CA ARG A 279 18.78 -25.45 45.80
C ARG A 279 19.86 -26.28 45.12
N GLY A 280 21.12 -25.94 45.43
CA GLY A 280 22.31 -26.66 44.99
C GLY A 280 22.73 -27.81 45.92
N HIS A 281 23.94 -28.31 45.64
CA HIS A 281 24.71 -29.38 46.27
C HIS A 281 24.42 -30.82 45.81
N ARG A 282 25.19 -31.26 44.81
CA ARG A 282 26.38 -32.08 45.07
C ARG A 282 27.40 -31.94 43.95
#